data_AF-A0A1V4RI43-F1
#
_entry.id   AF-A0A1V4RI43-F1
#
_cell.length_a   1.000
_cell.length_b   1.000
_cell.length_c   1.000
_cell.angle_alpha   90.00
_cell.angle_beta   90.00
_cell.angle_gamma   90.00
#
_symmetry.space_group_name_H-M   'P 1'
#
loop_
_entity.id
_entity.type
_entity.pdbx_description
1 polymer ?
#
loop_
_entity_poly.entity_id
_entity_poly.type
_entity_poly.pdbx_seq_one_letter_code
_entity_poly.pdbx_strand_id
1 'polypeptide(L)'
;MSDTLAKDLHPLEKTLLSWLSSNGPGSDADAVAGTGMGESSYRRALQWLLSRGMASILSTVKTVTVELGPVGTAYAAKGTTPELALVDAAKSGVTTLPEIQKNDLFDRAQWGSAMGALLKAGVLARGDN
;
A
#
# COMPACT_ATOMS: atom_id res chain seq x y z
N MET A 1 -35.52 31.94 -6.64
CA MET A 1 -35.30 31.39 -5.28
C MET A 1 -33.81 31.12 -5.11
N SER A 2 -32.95 32.12 -5.37
CA SER A 2 -31.58 31.84 -5.87
C SER A 2 -30.46 32.77 -5.38
N ASP A 3 -30.72 33.73 -4.47
CA ASP A 3 -29.71 34.76 -4.14
C ASP A 3 -29.08 34.62 -2.73
N THR A 4 -29.64 33.77 -1.86
CA THR A 4 -29.18 33.64 -0.46
C THR A 4 -28.10 32.57 -0.30
N LEU A 5 -28.14 31.48 -1.08
CA LEU A 5 -27.16 30.38 -0.99
C LEU A 5 -25.76 30.76 -1.49
N ALA A 6 -25.66 31.67 -2.46
CA ALA A 6 -24.37 32.10 -3.03
C ALA A 6 -23.60 33.07 -2.11
N LYS A 7 -24.29 33.75 -1.18
CA LYS A 7 -23.70 34.75 -0.27
C LYS A 7 -22.89 34.13 0.87
N ASP A 8 -23.15 32.86 1.22
CA ASP A 8 -22.49 32.14 2.34
C ASP A 8 -21.49 31.05 1.93
N LEU A 9 -21.07 31.01 0.67
CA LEU A 9 -20.03 30.08 0.21
C LEU A 9 -18.63 30.66 0.43
N HIS A 10 -17.74 29.84 1.00
CA HIS A 10 -16.34 30.16 1.12
C HIS A 10 -15.70 30.34 -0.27
N PRO A 11 -14.67 31.19 -0.44
CA PRO A 11 -13.99 31.34 -1.73
C PRO A 11 -13.58 30.02 -2.40
N LEU A 12 -13.11 29.05 -1.62
CA LEU A 12 -12.75 27.72 -2.12
C LEU A 12 -13.95 26.93 -2.67
N GLU A 13 -15.11 27.01 -2.01
CA GLU A 13 -16.35 26.38 -2.49
C GLU A 13 -16.79 27.00 -3.82
N LYS A 14 -16.73 28.33 -3.92
CA LYS A 14 -17.07 29.07 -5.14
C LYS A 14 -16.17 28.66 -6.30
N THR A 15 -14.86 28.58 -6.08
CA THR A 15 -13.90 28.15 -7.11
C THR A 15 -14.19 26.73 -7.59
N LEU A 16 -14.35 25.78 -6.66
CA LEU A 16 -14.61 24.39 -7.02
C LEU A 16 -15.98 24.20 -7.70
N LEU A 17 -17.02 24.83 -7.18
CA LEU A 17 -18.36 24.74 -7.75
C LEU A 17 -18.45 25.38 -9.14
N SER A 18 -17.77 26.52 -9.34
CA SER A 18 -17.66 27.16 -10.66
C SER A 18 -16.96 26.26 -11.67
N TRP A 19 -15.87 25.61 -11.26
CA TRP A 19 -15.16 24.65 -12.09
C TRP A 19 -16.03 23.44 -12.45
N LEU A 20 -16.69 22.84 -11.47
CA LEU A 20 -17.62 21.72 -11.69
C LEU A 20 -18.79 22.11 -12.60
N SER A 21 -19.33 23.32 -12.45
CA SER A 21 -20.42 23.82 -13.29
C SER A 21 -19.99 24.03 -14.74
N SER A 22 -18.72 24.38 -14.96
CA SER A 22 -18.18 24.66 -16.30
C SER A 22 -17.66 23.41 -17.01
N ASN A 23 -17.19 22.40 -16.26
CA ASN A 23 -16.51 21.22 -16.82
C ASN A 23 -17.30 19.92 -16.63
N GLY A 24 -18.36 19.92 -15.83
CA GLY A 24 -19.10 18.72 -15.47
C GLY A 24 -18.37 17.85 -14.42
N PRO A 25 -18.78 16.57 -14.27
CA PRO A 25 -18.11 15.63 -13.38
C PRO A 25 -16.65 15.42 -13.79
N GLY A 26 -15.73 15.39 -12.83
CA GLY A 26 -14.31 15.14 -13.07
C GLY A 26 -13.67 14.39 -11.90
N SER A 27 -12.45 13.89 -12.10
CA SER A 27 -11.69 13.28 -11.01
C SER A 27 -11.13 14.34 -10.06
N ASP A 28 -10.71 13.90 -8.87
CA ASP A 28 -10.01 14.78 -7.92
C ASP A 28 -8.79 15.46 -8.55
N ALA A 29 -8.04 14.72 -9.39
CA ALA A 29 -6.86 15.25 -10.07
C ALA A 29 -7.21 16.33 -11.10
N ASP A 30 -8.28 16.13 -11.88
CA ASP A 30 -8.75 17.10 -12.87
C ASP A 30 -9.20 18.40 -12.18
N ALA A 31 -9.95 18.28 -11.08
CA ALA A 31 -10.44 19.41 -10.32
C ALA A 31 -9.30 20.19 -9.66
N VAL A 32 -8.31 19.52 -9.07
CA VAL A 32 -7.11 20.15 -8.48
C VAL A 32 -6.34 20.92 -9.55
N ALA A 33 -6.04 20.28 -10.69
CA ALA A 33 -5.31 20.91 -11.78
C ALA A 33 -6.08 22.09 -12.39
N GLY A 34 -7.37 21.92 -12.65
CA GLY A 34 -8.19 22.93 -13.32
C GLY A 34 -8.58 24.11 -12.44
N THR A 35 -8.59 23.95 -11.11
CA THR A 35 -8.83 25.05 -10.16
C THR A 35 -7.55 25.73 -9.69
N GLY A 36 -6.39 25.10 -9.88
CA GLY A 36 -5.11 25.55 -9.34
C GLY A 36 -5.02 25.48 -7.81
N MET A 37 -5.98 24.82 -7.15
CA MET A 37 -5.97 24.66 -5.69
C MET A 37 -4.93 23.61 -5.27
N GLY A 38 -4.30 23.82 -4.12
CA GLY A 38 -3.58 22.75 -3.43
C GLY A 38 -4.54 21.65 -2.96
N GLU A 39 -4.03 20.42 -2.85
CA GLU A 39 -4.84 19.22 -2.53
C GLU A 39 -5.63 19.37 -1.22
N SER A 40 -5.02 19.91 -0.17
CA SER A 40 -5.70 20.17 1.11
C SER A 40 -6.86 21.15 0.98
N SER A 41 -6.69 22.21 0.19
CA SER A 41 -7.73 23.21 -0.07
C SER A 41 -8.86 22.62 -0.89
N TYR A 42 -8.54 21.82 -1.91
CA TYR A 42 -9.52 21.06 -2.69
C TYR A 42 -10.34 20.12 -1.80
N ARG A 43 -9.69 19.27 -1.00
CA ARG A 43 -10.38 18.31 -0.12
C ARG A 43 -11.33 19.03 0.84
N ARG A 44 -10.92 20.17 1.39
CA ARG A 44 -11.77 20.99 2.27
C ARG A 44 -12.99 21.54 1.53
N ALA A 45 -12.78 22.12 0.35
CA ALA A 45 -13.86 22.65 -0.50
C ALA A 45 -14.86 21.55 -0.86
N LEU A 46 -14.36 20.39 -1.31
CA LEU A 46 -15.17 19.24 -1.64
C LEU A 46 -16.00 18.78 -0.43
N GLN A 47 -15.39 18.65 0.76
CA GLN A 47 -16.11 18.27 1.98
C GLN A 47 -17.26 19.23 2.32
N TRP A 48 -17.06 20.54 2.17
CA TRP A 48 -18.12 21.52 2.41
C TRP A 48 -19.23 21.46 1.36
N LEU A 49 -18.88 21.29 0.09
CA LEU A 49 -19.89 21.12 -0.98
C LEU A 49 -20.70 19.84 -0.78
N LEU A 50 -20.05 18.73 -0.40
CA LEU A 50 -20.70 17.46 -0.09
C LEU A 50 -21.64 17.57 1.12
N SER A 51 -21.21 18.21 2.21
CA SER A 51 -22.04 18.36 3.41
C SER A 51 -23.28 19.24 3.18
N ARG A 52 -23.20 20.16 2.21
CA ARG A 52 -24.31 21.02 1.78
C ARG A 52 -25.16 20.41 0.66
N GLY A 53 -24.84 19.21 0.19
CA GLY A 53 -25.54 18.56 -0.92
C GLY A 53 -25.38 19.27 -2.27
N MET A 54 -24.34 20.10 -2.43
CA MET A 54 -24.04 20.85 -3.66
C MET A 54 -23.11 20.09 -4.62
N ALA A 55 -22.49 19.01 -4.15
CA ALA A 55 -21.74 18.06 -4.97
C ALA A 55 -22.11 16.63 -4.54
N SER A 56 -21.80 15.66 -5.39
CA SER A 56 -21.93 14.23 -5.06
C SER A 56 -20.76 13.46 -5.64
N ILE A 57 -20.39 12.35 -4.99
CA ILE A 57 -19.35 11.45 -5.47
C ILE A 57 -20.03 10.40 -6.34
N LEU A 58 -19.70 10.38 -7.63
CA LEU A 58 -20.25 9.39 -8.57
C LEU A 58 -19.58 8.02 -8.41
N SER A 59 -18.29 8.00 -8.12
CA SER A 59 -17.51 6.77 -7.92
C SER A 59 -16.28 7.03 -7.06
N THR A 60 -15.81 6.01 -6.35
CA THR A 60 -14.55 6.05 -5.61
C THR A 60 -13.66 4.92 -6.10
N VAL A 61 -12.43 5.27 -6.49
CA VAL A 61 -11.40 4.32 -6.88
C VAL A 61 -10.34 4.29 -5.79
N LYS A 62 -10.04 3.10 -5.28
CA LYS A 62 -8.96 2.88 -4.32
C LYS A 62 -7.83 2.11 -5.01
N THR A 63 -6.69 2.77 -5.19
CA THR A 63 -5.47 2.14 -5.68
C THR A 63 -4.62 1.72 -4.49
N VAL A 64 -4.17 0.46 -4.47
CA VAL A 64 -3.23 -0.05 -3.47
C VAL A 64 -1.96 -0.45 -4.20
N THR A 65 -0.86 0.23 -3.87
CA THR A 65 0.47 -0.13 -4.36
C THR A 65 1.17 -0.94 -3.28
N VAL A 66 1.83 -2.03 -3.67
CA VAL A 66 2.67 -2.85 -2.79
C VAL A 66 4.11 -2.79 -3.27
N GLU A 67 5.02 -2.55 -2.35
CA GLU A 67 6.46 -2.46 -2.61
C GLU A 67 7.22 -3.32 -1.61
N LEU A 68 8.40 -3.80 -2.03
CA LEU A 68 9.27 -4.53 -1.12
C LEU A 68 9.83 -3.59 -0.06
N GLY A 69 9.64 -3.95 1.20
CA GLY A 69 10.37 -3.32 2.30
C GLY A 69 11.86 -3.71 2.30
N PRO A 70 12.68 -3.12 3.19
CA PRO A 70 14.13 -3.35 3.20
C PRO A 70 14.54 -4.83 3.24
N VAL A 71 13.85 -5.65 4.04
CA VAL A 71 14.09 -7.09 4.14
C VAL A 71 13.74 -7.81 2.83
N GLY A 72 12.59 -7.48 2.23
CA GLY A 72 12.16 -8.06 0.96
C GLY A 72 13.14 -7.73 -0.17
N THR A 73 13.62 -6.49 -0.23
CA THR A 73 14.64 -6.07 -1.20
C THR A 73 15.96 -6.80 -0.99
N ALA A 74 16.40 -6.98 0.27
CA ALA A 74 17.61 -7.74 0.57
C ALA A 74 17.50 -9.21 0.14
N TYR A 75 16.35 -9.85 0.34
CA TYR A 75 16.11 -11.23 -0.09
C TYR A 75 16.00 -11.35 -1.60
N ALA A 76 15.33 -10.40 -2.26
CA ALA A 76 15.29 -10.33 -3.72
C ALA A 76 16.71 -10.21 -4.31
N ALA A 77 17.58 -9.38 -3.72
CA ALA A 77 18.97 -9.25 -4.14
C ALA A 77 19.79 -10.54 -3.95
N LYS A 78 19.50 -11.33 -2.91
CA LYS A 78 20.07 -12.68 -2.70
C LYS A 78 19.49 -13.74 -3.63
N GLY A 79 18.40 -13.43 -4.35
CA GLY A 79 17.71 -14.35 -5.24
C GLY A 79 16.88 -15.43 -4.55
N THR A 80 16.77 -15.41 -3.22
CA THR A 80 16.02 -16.40 -2.44
C THR A 80 15.68 -15.87 -1.04
N THR A 81 14.81 -16.58 -0.33
CA THR A 81 14.54 -16.34 1.09
C THR A 81 15.20 -17.43 1.95
N PRO A 82 15.43 -17.17 3.25
CA PRO A 82 15.93 -18.19 4.17
C PRO A 82 15.09 -19.47 4.12
N GLU A 83 13.77 -19.36 4.03
CA GLU A 83 12.86 -20.51 3.99
C GLU A 83 13.05 -21.35 2.72
N LEU A 84 13.11 -20.71 1.55
CA LEU A 84 13.32 -21.41 0.28
C LEU A 84 14.69 -22.07 0.24
N ALA A 85 15.74 -21.35 0.64
CA ALA A 85 17.10 -21.91 0.69
C ALA A 85 17.20 -23.10 1.64
N LEU A 86 16.46 -23.09 2.76
CA LEU A 86 16.42 -24.20 3.71
C LEU A 86 15.72 -25.42 3.09
N VAL A 87 14.59 -25.23 2.40
CA VAL A 87 13.90 -26.31 1.68
C VAL A 87 14.80 -26.92 0.60
N ASP A 88 15.53 -26.10 -0.14
CA ASP A 88 16.44 -26.59 -1.18
C ASP A 88 17.64 -27.35 -0.60
N ALA A 89 18.18 -26.90 0.54
CA ALA A 89 19.21 -27.63 1.28
C ALA A 89 18.69 -29.01 1.75
N ALA A 90 17.48 -29.05 2.31
CA ALA A 90 16.84 -30.29 2.73
C ALA A 90 16.62 -31.27 1.58
N LYS A 91 16.16 -30.78 0.41
CA LYS A 91 16.04 -31.59 -0.81
C LYS A 91 17.38 -32.12 -1.31
N SER A 92 18.45 -31.39 -1.07
CA SER A 92 19.82 -31.78 -1.42
C SER A 92 20.43 -32.79 -0.43
N GLY A 93 19.69 -33.17 0.62
CA GLY A 93 20.10 -34.16 1.61
C GLY A 93 20.70 -33.59 2.89
N VAL A 94 20.76 -32.26 3.04
CA VAL A 94 21.23 -31.63 4.28
C VAL A 94 20.13 -31.72 5.33
N THR A 95 20.37 -32.46 6.41
CA THR A 95 19.34 -32.77 7.42
C THR A 95 19.50 -32.00 8.73
N THR A 96 20.61 -31.26 8.90
CA THR A 96 20.91 -30.61 10.18
C THR A 96 21.08 -29.10 10.05
N LEU A 97 20.52 -28.35 11.00
CA LEU A 97 20.64 -26.88 11.04
C LEU A 97 22.10 -26.40 11.18
N PRO A 98 22.99 -27.04 11.97
CA PRO A 98 24.40 -26.65 12.02
C PRO A 98 25.12 -26.77 10.67
N GLU A 99 24.73 -27.72 9.82
CA GLU A 99 25.29 -27.85 8.48
C GLU A 99 24.80 -26.75 7.54
N ILE A 100 23.51 -26.40 7.60
CA ILE A 100 22.93 -25.26 6.86
C ILE A 100 23.58 -23.95 7.28
N GLN A 101 23.83 -23.76 8.58
CA GLN A 101 24.44 -22.55 9.13
C GLN A 101 25.92 -22.35 8.76
N LYS A 102 26.56 -23.30 8.07
CA LYS A 102 27.87 -23.07 7.43
C LYS A 102 27.75 -22.19 6.18
N ASN A 103 26.53 -21.99 5.67
CA ASN A 103 26.25 -21.09 4.56
C ASN A 103 25.99 -19.67 5.07
N ASP A 104 26.87 -18.74 4.68
CA ASP A 104 26.83 -17.33 5.07
C ASP A 104 25.81 -16.49 4.27
N LEU A 105 24.99 -17.12 3.42
CA LEU A 105 23.93 -16.44 2.65
C LEU A 105 22.93 -15.73 3.57
N PHE A 106 22.67 -16.29 4.76
CA PHE A 106 21.82 -15.69 5.79
C PHE A 106 22.46 -15.85 7.18
N ASP A 107 22.09 -14.96 8.10
CA ASP A 107 22.57 -15.04 9.48
C ASP A 107 21.88 -16.16 10.27
N ARG A 108 22.43 -16.50 11.44
CA ARG A 108 21.91 -17.58 12.29
C ARG A 108 20.48 -17.35 12.76
N ALA A 109 20.08 -16.10 12.98
CA ALA A 109 18.73 -15.76 13.44
C ALA A 109 17.72 -15.92 12.31
N GLN A 110 18.08 -15.53 11.08
CA GLN A 110 17.29 -15.75 9.87
C GLN A 110 17.08 -17.24 9.61
N TRP A 111 18.15 -18.05 9.70
CA TRP A 111 18.03 -19.50 9.59
C TRP A 111 17.14 -20.11 10.67
N GLY A 112 17.31 -19.68 11.93
CA GLY A 112 16.50 -20.15 13.04
C GLY A 112 15.01 -19.81 12.89
N SER A 113 14.71 -18.58 12.47
CA SER A 113 13.34 -18.13 12.20
C SER A 113 12.70 -18.92 11.06
N ALA A 114 13.43 -19.13 9.97
CA ALA A 114 12.95 -19.90 8.82
C ALA A 114 12.64 -21.35 9.18
N MET A 115 13.55 -22.00 9.93
CA MET A 115 13.32 -23.36 10.43
C MET A 115 12.06 -23.43 11.29
N GLY A 116 11.88 -22.48 12.21
CA GLY A 116 10.68 -22.41 13.06
C GLY A 116 9.40 -22.23 12.25
N ALA A 117 9.42 -21.35 11.25
CA ALA A 117 8.28 -21.11 10.36
C ALA A 117 7.93 -22.36 9.53
N LEU A 118 8.92 -23.03 8.95
CA LEU A 118 8.73 -24.22 8.13
C LEU A 118 8.28 -25.45 8.92
N LEU A 119 8.79 -25.64 10.14
CA LEU A 119 8.30 -26.66 11.06
C LEU A 119 6.84 -26.41 11.44
N LYS A 120 6.48 -25.16 11.77
CA LYS A 120 5.10 -24.78 12.09
C LYS A 120 4.15 -24.97 10.90
N ALA A 121 4.64 -24.70 9.69
CA ALA A 121 3.89 -24.91 8.45
C ALA A 121 3.81 -26.39 8.02
N GLY A 122 4.52 -27.30 8.70
CA GLY A 122 4.58 -28.72 8.34
C GLY A 122 5.35 -29.04 7.05
N VAL A 123 6.10 -28.07 6.52
CA VAL A 123 6.94 -28.25 5.32
C VAL A 123 8.19 -29.08 5.65
N LEU A 124 8.69 -28.93 6.88
CA LEU A 124 9.75 -29.76 7.45
C LEU A 124 9.21 -30.50 8.66
N ALA A 125 9.80 -31.66 8.93
CA ALA A 125 9.60 -32.42 10.16
C ALA A 125 10.90 -32.46 10.96
N ARG A 126 10.78 -32.57 12.29
CA ARG A 126 11.93 -32.99 13.11
C ARG A 126 12.16 -34.47 12.84
N GLY A 127 13.41 -34.85 12.62
CA GLY A 127 13.77 -36.28 12.57
C GLY A 127 13.57 -36.90 13.94
N ASP A 128 13.00 -38.10 13.98
CA ASP A 128 12.99 -38.94 15.17
C ASP A 128 14.43 -39.40 15.43
N ASN A 129 14.90 -39.21 16.66
CA ASN A 129 16.23 -39.63 17.12
C ASN A 129 16.24 -41.13 17.43
#